data_AF-A0A843EUQ7-F1
#
_entry.id   AF-A0A843EUQ7-F1
#
_cell.length_a   1.000
_cell.length_b   1.000
_cell.length_c   1.000
_cell.angle_alpha   90.00
_cell.angle_beta   90.00
_cell.angle_gamma   90.00
#
_symmetry.space_group_name_H-M   'P 1'
#
loop_
_entity.id
_entity.type
_entity.pdbx_description
1 polymer ?
#
loop_
_entity_poly.entity_id
_entity_poly.type
_entity_poly.pdbx_seq_one_letter_code
_entity_poly.pdbx_strand_id
1 'polypeptide(L)'
;MFYFTTKAIDSVCESPKDYIYGSSAFTRHRKWGFEDYTIQIIFNKRKTIRNNIDTHLKYCTSDIDSYRKQSFSEQRVNIMPAVFKQISLNYLNNIGYFDLNKYNPFFRTFYGFRLFEGDGSRFTLYNKPQTLEEFGFPEGYDRLPKVSFCGIVDVLNDFLIDGIMGERGIGEMTLIHQNMQNVKDLIEPTESIFTFDRGFVALELICRLISINTYFVIRLRKNSYKEERKNIETDDSPISIPLTKNRLKIFKDLELKEQFQDVDELNLRIMTIELEKENSKTGKTEIEIETLLTNLPPEIISKEDIGEIYDARWGIECTYKTLKQRLQIENYTAYNNRNTTRHILHISNLQHILLLQNILKYDN
;
A
#
# COMPACT_ATOMS: atom_id res chain seq x y z
N MET A 1 -12.88 21.13 -7.16
CA MET A 1 -11.73 20.46 -7.82
C MET A 1 -10.45 20.45 -6.98
N PHE A 2 -10.32 21.28 -5.92
CA PHE A 2 -9.27 21.11 -4.90
C PHE A 2 -9.84 20.96 -3.49
N TYR A 3 -11.15 21.04 -3.29
CA TYR A 3 -11.74 21.23 -1.96
C TYR A 3 -11.33 20.15 -0.94
N PHE A 4 -11.47 18.86 -1.29
CA PHE A 4 -11.12 17.77 -0.36
C PHE A 4 -9.62 17.65 -0.13
N THR A 5 -8.82 17.91 -1.17
CA THR A 5 -7.36 17.95 -1.10
C THR A 5 -6.87 19.11 -0.23
N THR A 6 -7.40 20.32 -0.44
CA THR A 6 -7.13 21.51 0.37
C THR A 6 -7.53 21.24 1.82
N LYS A 7 -8.75 20.76 2.08
CA LYS A 7 -9.16 20.38 3.44
C LYS A 7 -8.25 19.34 4.11
N ALA A 8 -7.75 18.37 3.34
CA ALA A 8 -6.84 17.36 3.87
C ALA A 8 -5.48 17.97 4.26
N ILE A 9 -5.00 18.94 3.47
CA ILE A 9 -3.79 19.71 3.74
C ILE A 9 -4.01 20.67 4.92
N ASP A 10 -5.11 21.40 4.95
CA ASP A 10 -5.47 22.34 6.03
C ASP A 10 -5.45 21.61 7.39
N SER A 11 -6.01 20.40 7.44
CA SER A 11 -6.05 19.59 8.67
C SER A 11 -4.66 19.28 9.23
N VAL A 12 -3.67 18.95 8.39
CA VAL A 12 -2.29 18.74 8.90
C VAL A 12 -1.58 20.05 9.23
N CYS A 13 -2.05 21.17 8.68
CA CYS A 13 -1.52 22.50 8.96
C CYS A 13 -2.04 23.09 10.28
N GLU A 14 -3.07 22.50 10.90
CA GLU A 14 -3.52 22.86 12.26
C GLU A 14 -2.45 22.52 13.31
N SER A 15 -1.72 21.42 13.12
CA SER A 15 -0.63 20.99 14.02
C SER A 15 0.66 20.65 13.26
N PRO A 16 1.35 21.64 12.64
CA PRO A 16 2.55 21.39 11.84
C PRO A 16 3.70 20.76 12.65
N LYS A 17 3.70 20.94 13.98
CA LYS A 17 4.73 20.43 14.89
C LYS A 17 4.82 18.90 14.91
N ASP A 18 3.72 18.21 14.59
CA ASP A 18 3.65 16.75 14.57
C ASP A 18 4.30 16.16 13.30
N TYR A 19 4.58 17.02 12.31
CA TYR A 19 5.03 16.64 10.99
C TYR A 19 6.36 17.28 10.60
N ILE A 20 7.16 17.70 11.59
CA ILE A 20 8.48 18.31 11.37
C ILE A 20 9.55 17.65 12.24
N TYR A 21 10.76 17.44 11.70
CA TYR A 21 11.86 16.83 12.46
C TYR A 21 12.48 17.75 13.51
N GLY A 22 12.31 19.07 13.37
CA GLY A 22 12.89 20.07 14.28
C GLY A 22 11.82 20.98 14.85
N SER A 23 11.73 21.06 16.18
CA SER A 23 10.74 21.88 16.89
C SER A 23 10.82 23.38 16.58
N SER A 24 11.95 23.84 16.03
CA SER A 24 12.15 25.23 15.58
C SER A 24 11.85 25.46 14.10
N ALA A 25 11.61 24.40 13.31
CA ALA A 25 11.30 24.53 11.89
C ALA A 25 9.90 25.15 11.69
N PHE A 26 9.75 25.96 10.64
CA PHE A 26 8.49 26.65 10.28
C PHE A 26 7.87 27.55 11.38
N THR A 27 8.59 27.85 12.46
CA THR A 27 8.12 28.71 13.57
C THR A 27 8.21 30.21 13.26
N ARG A 28 9.00 30.61 12.27
CA ARG A 28 9.18 32.02 11.88
C ARG A 28 8.24 32.35 10.73
N HIS A 29 7.63 33.54 10.77
CA HIS A 29 6.92 34.11 9.62
C HIS A 29 7.91 34.41 8.48
N ARG A 30 8.04 33.45 7.56
CA ARG A 30 8.80 33.56 6.31
C ARG A 30 7.83 33.70 5.15
N LYS A 31 8.38 33.97 3.96
CA LYS A 31 7.60 34.01 2.71
C LYS A 31 6.77 32.74 2.50
N TRP A 32 7.36 31.56 2.73
CA TRP A 32 6.65 30.28 2.66
C TRP A 32 6.63 29.63 4.04
N GLY A 33 5.43 29.24 4.48
CA GLY A 33 5.16 28.47 5.69
C GLY A 33 5.06 26.98 5.40
N PHE A 34 4.77 26.18 6.42
CA PHE A 34 4.67 24.71 6.29
C PHE A 34 3.70 24.28 5.18
N GLU A 35 2.54 24.91 5.11
CA GLU A 35 1.50 24.65 4.11
C GLU A 35 2.03 24.81 2.67
N ASP A 36 2.69 25.93 2.35
CA ASP A 36 3.24 26.18 1.02
C ASP A 36 4.20 25.08 0.58
N TYR A 37 5.09 24.65 1.48
CA TYR A 37 6.04 23.57 1.17
C TYR A 37 5.33 22.24 0.96
N THR A 38 4.33 21.93 1.78
CA THR A 38 3.53 20.71 1.66
C THR A 38 2.78 20.68 0.33
N ILE A 39 2.04 21.75 -0.01
CA ILE A 39 1.34 21.91 -1.30
C ILE A 39 2.34 21.81 -2.46
N GLN A 40 3.48 22.49 -2.37
CA GLN A 40 4.47 22.50 -3.45
C GLN A 40 5.03 21.09 -3.70
N ILE A 41 5.35 20.35 -2.63
CA ILE A 41 5.83 18.97 -2.75
C ILE A 41 4.75 18.12 -3.40
N ILE A 42 3.49 18.23 -2.93
CA ILE A 42 2.34 17.49 -3.47
C ILE A 42 2.19 17.70 -4.98
N PHE A 43 2.10 18.95 -5.42
CA PHE A 43 1.80 19.30 -6.81
C PHE A 43 3.04 19.48 -7.70
N ASN A 44 4.17 18.89 -7.31
CA ASN A 44 5.38 18.92 -8.12
C ASN A 44 5.16 18.21 -9.48
N LYS A 45 5.00 18.98 -10.56
CA LYS A 45 4.69 18.48 -11.92
C LYS A 45 5.92 17.97 -12.70
N ARG A 46 6.91 17.40 -12.02
CA ARG A 46 8.09 16.75 -12.64
C ARG A 46 8.90 17.68 -13.56
N LYS A 47 8.84 18.99 -13.32
CA LYS A 47 9.71 19.97 -13.99
C LYS A 47 10.93 20.24 -13.11
N THR A 48 11.86 21.07 -13.59
CA THR A 48 12.96 21.54 -12.74
C THR A 48 12.40 22.20 -11.46
N ILE A 49 13.15 22.17 -10.35
CA ILE A 49 12.74 22.81 -9.08
C ILE A 49 12.28 24.27 -9.33
N ARG A 50 12.90 24.98 -10.28
CA ARG A 50 12.47 26.34 -10.63
C ARG A 50 11.06 26.38 -11.19
N ASN A 51 10.79 25.53 -12.17
CA ASN A 51 9.49 25.50 -12.85
C ASN A 51 8.37 25.07 -11.90
N ASN A 52 8.65 24.21 -10.92
CA ASN A 52 7.64 23.84 -9.92
C ASN A 52 7.38 24.97 -8.92
N ILE A 53 8.43 25.65 -8.47
CA ILE A 53 8.29 26.88 -7.67
C ILE A 53 7.46 27.91 -8.44
N ASP A 54 7.82 28.20 -9.68
CA ASP A 54 7.14 29.19 -10.52
C ASP A 54 5.71 28.77 -10.89
N THR A 55 5.41 27.46 -10.90
CA THR A 55 4.04 26.95 -11.07
C THR A 55 3.24 27.14 -9.78
N HIS A 56 3.79 26.78 -8.62
CA HIS A 56 3.14 26.93 -7.32
C HIS A 56 2.83 28.40 -7.00
N LEU A 57 3.77 29.31 -7.28
CA LEU A 57 3.57 30.76 -7.12
C LEU A 57 2.40 31.32 -7.97
N LYS A 58 1.97 30.65 -9.04
CA LYS A 58 0.78 31.05 -9.81
C LYS A 58 -0.54 30.66 -9.15
N TYR A 59 -0.51 29.71 -8.20
CA TYR A 59 -1.68 29.21 -7.50
C TYR A 59 -1.73 29.65 -6.03
N CYS A 60 -0.60 30.10 -5.46
CA CYS A 60 -0.59 30.77 -4.16
C CYS A 60 -1.33 32.11 -4.25
N THR A 61 -2.14 32.40 -3.24
CA THR A 61 -2.85 33.68 -3.05
C THR A 61 -1.95 34.79 -2.51
N SER A 62 -0.67 34.50 -2.25
CA SER A 62 0.32 35.42 -1.69
C SER A 62 1.03 36.26 -2.76
N ASP A 63 1.31 37.54 -2.48
CA ASP A 63 2.08 38.51 -3.31
C ASP A 63 3.58 38.16 -3.49
N ILE A 64 3.93 36.88 -3.64
CA ILE A 64 5.30 36.40 -3.69
C ILE A 64 5.70 36.17 -5.14
N ASP A 65 6.44 37.12 -5.73
CA ASP A 65 6.87 37.03 -7.13
C ASP A 65 8.04 36.05 -7.36
N SER A 66 8.79 35.68 -6.32
CA SER A 66 9.91 34.75 -6.48
C SER A 66 10.33 34.04 -5.19
N TYR A 67 10.72 32.77 -5.35
CA TYR A 67 11.29 31.94 -4.29
C TYR A 67 12.61 31.29 -4.73
N ARG A 68 13.63 31.29 -3.85
CA ARG A 68 14.97 30.75 -4.17
C ARG A 68 14.98 29.22 -4.08
N LYS A 69 15.55 28.56 -5.09
CA LYS A 69 15.76 27.09 -5.11
C LYS A 69 16.48 26.58 -3.87
N GLN A 70 17.52 27.31 -3.44
CA GLN A 70 18.32 26.93 -2.28
C GLN A 70 17.48 26.93 -1.00
N SER A 71 16.72 28.00 -0.76
CA SER A 71 15.81 28.13 0.38
C SER A 71 14.72 27.06 0.37
N PHE A 72 14.28 26.62 -0.81
CA PHE A 72 13.32 25.53 -0.93
C PHE A 72 13.96 24.20 -0.49
N SER A 73 15.13 23.87 -1.05
CA SER A 73 15.87 22.65 -0.73
C SER A 73 16.26 22.57 0.75
N GLU A 74 16.60 23.68 1.40
CA GLU A 74 17.01 23.75 2.81
C GLU A 74 15.85 23.55 3.80
N GLN A 75 14.62 23.86 3.40
CA GLN A 75 13.46 23.84 4.31
C GLN A 75 12.61 22.59 4.14
N ARG A 76 12.51 22.05 2.92
CA ARG A 76 11.77 20.79 2.67
C ARG A 76 12.31 19.60 3.48
N VAL A 77 13.59 19.63 3.85
CA VAL A 77 14.23 18.59 4.69
C VAL A 77 13.78 18.63 6.15
N ASN A 78 12.95 19.61 6.53
CA ASN A 78 12.37 19.64 7.87
C ASN A 78 10.98 18.99 7.90
N ILE A 79 10.39 18.62 6.76
CA ILE A 79 9.06 18.02 6.67
C ILE A 79 9.15 16.50 6.79
N MET A 80 8.39 15.92 7.70
CA MET A 80 8.33 14.48 7.91
C MET A 80 7.52 13.78 6.80
N PRO A 81 7.99 12.63 6.28
CA PRO A 81 7.26 11.80 5.33
C PRO A 81 5.82 11.48 5.73
N ALA A 82 5.61 11.32 7.04
CA ALA A 82 4.33 10.96 7.64
C ALA A 82 3.22 11.97 7.31
N VAL A 83 3.55 13.23 7.02
CA VAL A 83 2.57 14.24 6.61
C VAL A 83 1.78 13.79 5.39
N PHE A 84 2.44 13.19 4.40
CA PHE A 84 1.78 12.81 3.15
C PHE A 84 0.88 11.59 3.34
N LYS A 85 1.24 10.68 4.26
CA LYS A 85 0.37 9.58 4.69
C LYS A 85 -0.90 10.16 5.29
N GLN A 86 -0.74 11.09 6.22
CA GLN A 86 -1.87 11.70 6.90
C GLN A 86 -2.78 12.46 5.93
N ILE A 87 -2.20 13.24 5.01
CA ILE A 87 -3.00 13.95 4.00
C ILE A 87 -3.76 12.94 3.12
N SER A 88 -3.17 11.79 2.78
CA SER A 88 -3.86 10.73 2.01
C SER A 88 -5.04 10.17 2.77
N LEU A 89 -4.88 9.85 4.05
CA LEU A 89 -5.96 9.36 4.92
C LEU A 89 -7.05 10.43 5.12
N ASN A 90 -6.66 11.67 5.39
CA ASN A 90 -7.59 12.79 5.50
C ASN A 90 -8.36 13.02 4.20
N TYR A 91 -7.70 12.87 3.05
CA TYR A 91 -8.33 12.97 1.75
C TYR A 91 -9.38 11.88 1.54
N LEU A 92 -9.03 10.61 1.80
CA LEU A 92 -9.98 9.49 1.73
C LEU A 92 -11.17 9.69 2.67
N ASN A 93 -10.92 10.16 3.90
CA ASN A 93 -11.98 10.51 4.83
C ASN A 93 -12.88 11.64 4.29
N ASN A 94 -12.28 12.69 3.74
CA ASN A 94 -12.99 13.86 3.22
C ASN A 94 -13.91 13.53 2.03
N ILE A 95 -13.52 12.57 1.17
CA ILE A 95 -14.37 12.08 0.08
C ILE A 95 -15.41 11.04 0.55
N GLY A 96 -15.45 10.75 1.86
CA GLY A 96 -16.37 9.80 2.47
C GLY A 96 -16.03 8.34 2.19
N TYR A 97 -14.77 8.02 1.87
CA TYR A 97 -14.33 6.66 1.58
C TYR A 97 -14.43 5.74 2.81
N PHE A 98 -14.13 6.28 4.00
CA PHE A 98 -14.24 5.57 5.27
C PHE A 98 -15.61 5.72 5.95
N ASP A 99 -16.56 6.46 5.35
CA ASP A 99 -17.90 6.64 5.93
C ASP A 99 -18.80 5.46 5.56
N LEU A 100 -18.78 4.44 6.42
CA LEU A 100 -19.52 3.20 6.25
C LEU A 100 -21.03 3.35 6.49
N ASN A 101 -21.45 4.39 7.22
CA ASN A 101 -22.86 4.65 7.51
C ASN A 101 -23.61 5.26 6.32
N LYS A 102 -22.90 5.59 5.25
CA LYS A 102 -23.44 6.28 4.09
C LYS A 102 -23.14 5.46 2.85
N TYR A 103 -24.16 4.83 2.29
CA TYR A 103 -24.05 4.27 0.95
C TYR A 103 -23.53 5.37 0.02
N ASN A 104 -22.32 5.16 -0.47
CA ASN A 104 -21.64 6.10 -1.33
C ASN A 104 -21.59 5.50 -2.74
N PRO A 105 -22.53 5.86 -3.63
CA PRO A 105 -22.61 5.27 -4.98
C PRO A 105 -21.39 5.59 -5.85
N PHE A 106 -20.52 6.51 -5.41
CA PHE A 106 -19.30 6.84 -6.13
C PHE A 106 -18.22 5.76 -6.04
N PHE A 107 -18.27 4.89 -5.03
CA PHE A 107 -17.26 3.86 -4.87
C PHE A 107 -17.81 2.49 -5.26
N ARG A 108 -17.10 1.82 -6.16
CA ARG A 108 -17.44 0.48 -6.64
C ARG A 108 -17.26 -0.55 -5.53
N THR A 109 -18.21 -1.46 -5.44
CA THR A 109 -18.23 -2.60 -4.51
C THR A 109 -18.61 -3.86 -5.29
N PHE A 110 -18.15 -5.02 -4.83
CA PHE A 110 -18.55 -6.33 -5.37
C PHE A 110 -19.55 -6.97 -4.41
N TYR A 111 -20.83 -7.01 -4.75
CA TYR A 111 -21.92 -7.44 -3.84
C TYR A 111 -21.88 -6.79 -2.44
N GLY A 112 -21.55 -5.49 -2.39
CA GLY A 112 -21.39 -4.74 -1.13
C GLY A 112 -20.01 -4.83 -0.50
N PHE A 113 -19.14 -5.75 -0.96
CA PHE A 113 -17.78 -5.87 -0.46
C PHE A 113 -16.81 -4.89 -1.13
N ARG A 114 -15.85 -4.40 -0.34
CA ARG A 114 -14.59 -3.82 -0.82
C ARG A 114 -13.61 -4.93 -1.15
N LEU A 115 -12.94 -4.83 -2.29
CA LEU A 115 -11.89 -5.77 -2.68
C LEU A 115 -10.54 -5.13 -2.47
N PHE A 116 -9.77 -5.69 -1.54
CA PHE A 116 -8.42 -5.27 -1.25
C PHE A 116 -7.43 -6.29 -1.79
N GLU A 117 -6.34 -5.81 -2.36
CA GLU A 117 -5.23 -6.67 -2.74
C GLU A 117 -3.97 -6.30 -1.98
N GLY A 118 -3.35 -7.31 -1.39
CA GLY A 118 -2.02 -7.20 -0.81
C GLY A 118 -0.98 -7.82 -1.72
N ASP A 119 -0.06 -7.01 -2.25
CA ASP A 119 1.03 -7.52 -3.08
C ASP A 119 2.38 -6.88 -2.75
N GLY A 120 3.44 -7.59 -3.07
CA GLY A 120 4.82 -7.16 -2.93
C GLY A 120 5.42 -6.66 -4.24
N SER A 121 6.39 -5.75 -4.15
CA SER A 121 7.24 -5.42 -5.27
C SER A 121 8.64 -5.07 -4.82
N ARG A 122 9.61 -5.26 -5.71
CA ARG A 122 10.98 -4.81 -5.47
C ARG A 122 11.20 -3.43 -6.05
N PHE A 123 11.82 -2.58 -5.24
CA PHE A 123 12.20 -1.23 -5.60
C PHE A 123 13.72 -1.12 -5.62
N THR A 124 14.24 -0.57 -6.70
CA THR A 124 15.66 -0.24 -6.80
C THR A 124 15.87 1.19 -6.33
N LEU A 125 16.73 1.35 -5.33
CA LEU A 125 17.07 2.65 -4.76
C LEU A 125 18.41 3.14 -5.31
N TYR A 126 18.67 4.44 -5.17
CA TYR A 126 19.98 5.00 -5.50
C TYR A 126 21.03 4.56 -4.48
N ASN A 127 22.20 4.18 -4.98
CA ASN A 127 23.34 3.87 -4.13
C ASN A 127 23.98 5.17 -3.62
N LYS A 128 23.55 5.60 -2.42
CA LYS A 128 24.11 6.73 -1.67
C LYS A 128 24.32 6.31 -0.22
N PRO A 129 25.37 6.81 0.47
CA PRO A 129 25.64 6.43 1.86
C PRO A 129 24.42 6.50 2.78
N GLN A 130 23.56 7.51 2.60
CA GLN A 130 22.34 7.71 3.39
C GLN A 130 21.27 6.65 3.09
N THR A 131 21.08 6.30 1.81
CA THR A 131 20.19 5.19 1.43
C THR A 131 20.69 3.88 2.02
N LEU A 132 22.01 3.69 2.05
CA LEU A 132 22.59 2.48 2.63
C LEU A 132 22.32 2.43 4.13
N GLU A 133 22.56 3.53 4.85
CA GLU A 133 22.27 3.66 6.29
C GLU A 133 20.78 3.45 6.59
N GLU A 134 19.88 4.17 5.93
CA GLU A 134 18.43 4.15 6.16
C GLU A 134 17.82 2.76 5.94
N PHE A 135 18.31 2.01 4.95
CA PHE A 135 17.77 0.70 4.60
C PHE A 135 18.65 -0.46 5.07
N GLY A 136 19.64 -0.23 5.93
CA GLY A 136 20.44 -1.29 6.55
C GLY A 136 21.42 -2.02 5.61
N PHE A 137 21.92 -1.34 4.57
CA PHE A 137 23.00 -1.83 3.71
C PHE A 137 24.38 -1.45 4.27
N PRO A 138 25.42 -2.27 4.02
CA PRO A 138 26.77 -1.96 4.48
C PRO A 138 27.34 -0.71 3.78
N GLU A 139 28.19 0.02 4.50
CA GLU A 139 28.96 1.12 3.91
C GLU A 139 29.83 0.60 2.75
N GLY A 140 29.92 1.37 1.67
CA GLY A 140 30.67 0.97 0.47
C GLY A 140 30.01 -0.13 -0.37
N TYR A 141 28.71 -0.41 -0.16
CA TYR A 141 27.94 -1.29 -1.05
C TYR A 141 28.12 -0.85 -2.51
N ASP A 142 28.44 -1.79 -3.40
CA ASP A 142 28.90 -1.50 -4.76
C ASP A 142 27.79 -1.60 -5.83
N ARG A 143 26.59 -2.00 -5.42
CA ARG A 143 25.42 -2.22 -6.31
C ARG A 143 24.30 -1.25 -5.98
N LEU A 144 23.29 -1.19 -6.85
CA LEU A 144 22.06 -0.47 -6.52
C LEU A 144 21.31 -1.24 -5.40
N PRO A 145 21.02 -0.60 -4.25
CA PRO A 145 20.25 -1.21 -3.17
C PRO A 145 18.86 -1.61 -3.67
N LYS A 146 18.41 -2.79 -3.25
CA LYS A 146 17.08 -3.30 -3.59
C LYS A 146 16.34 -3.66 -2.32
N VAL A 147 15.14 -3.10 -2.19
CA VAL A 147 14.28 -3.29 -1.01
C VAL A 147 12.91 -3.80 -1.42
N SER A 148 12.25 -4.48 -0.48
CA SER A 148 10.89 -4.95 -0.64
C SER A 148 9.93 -3.80 -0.33
N PHE A 149 8.84 -3.72 -1.07
CA PHE A 149 7.70 -2.87 -0.80
C PHE A 149 6.46 -3.75 -0.78
N CYS A 150 5.55 -3.53 0.18
CA CYS A 150 4.21 -4.11 0.15
C CYS A 150 3.17 -3.02 0.32
N GLY A 151 2.07 -3.17 -0.40
CA GLY A 151 0.94 -2.27 -0.32
C GLY A 151 -0.38 -3.02 -0.29
N ILE A 152 -1.41 -2.35 0.24
CA ILE A 152 -2.80 -2.77 0.25
C ILE A 152 -3.58 -1.76 -0.60
N VAL A 153 -4.19 -2.25 -1.68
CA VAL A 153 -4.93 -1.43 -2.65
C VAL A 153 -6.40 -1.85 -2.68
N ASP A 154 -7.34 -0.91 -2.63
CA ASP A 154 -8.71 -1.16 -3.11
C ASP A 154 -8.67 -1.25 -4.63
N VAL A 155 -8.75 -2.47 -5.18
CA VAL A 155 -8.59 -2.71 -6.62
C VAL A 155 -9.81 -2.30 -7.42
N LEU A 156 -10.98 -2.13 -6.79
CA LEU A 156 -12.17 -1.62 -7.46
C LEU A 156 -12.15 -0.10 -7.56
N ASN A 157 -11.49 0.60 -6.65
CA ASN A 157 -11.47 2.07 -6.62
C ASN A 157 -10.08 2.66 -6.92
N ASP A 158 -9.07 1.81 -7.11
CA ASP A 158 -7.68 2.16 -7.37
C ASP A 158 -7.03 3.00 -6.25
N PHE A 159 -7.53 2.90 -5.02
CA PHE A 159 -6.99 3.60 -3.86
C PHE A 159 -5.93 2.78 -3.15
N LEU A 160 -4.75 3.35 -2.96
CA LEU A 160 -3.72 2.74 -2.13
C LEU A 160 -3.96 3.13 -0.67
N ILE A 161 -4.37 2.15 0.13
CA ILE A 161 -4.80 2.32 1.52
C ILE A 161 -3.60 2.38 2.45
N ASP A 162 -2.64 1.47 2.27
CA ASP A 162 -1.38 1.48 3.01
C ASP A 162 -0.23 0.94 2.16
N GLY A 163 0.98 1.42 2.43
CA GLY A 163 2.19 0.99 1.73
C GLY A 163 3.42 1.15 2.61
N ILE A 164 4.24 0.10 2.67
CA ILE A 164 5.44 0.04 3.52
C ILE A 164 6.62 -0.43 2.67
N MET A 165 7.74 0.28 2.79
CA MET A 165 9.02 -0.12 2.25
C MET A 165 9.87 -0.73 3.37
N GLY A 166 10.35 -1.95 3.18
CA GLY A 166 11.17 -2.65 4.16
C GLY A 166 12.66 -2.32 4.07
N GLU A 167 13.36 -2.51 5.18
CA GLU A 167 14.82 -2.52 5.20
C GLU A 167 15.39 -3.77 4.49
N ARG A 168 16.71 -3.78 4.29
CA ARG A 168 17.43 -4.90 3.70
C ARG A 168 17.16 -6.19 4.46
N GLY A 169 16.70 -7.21 3.73
CA GLY A 169 16.44 -8.54 4.27
C GLY A 169 15.03 -8.72 4.84
N ILE A 170 14.24 -7.65 4.95
CA ILE A 170 12.82 -7.75 5.30
C ILE A 170 12.04 -8.24 4.08
N GLY A 171 11.35 -9.36 4.27
CA GLY A 171 10.53 -10.00 3.25
C GLY A 171 9.10 -9.46 3.20
N GLU A 172 8.44 -9.66 2.06
CA GLU A 172 7.07 -9.21 1.78
C GLU A 172 6.05 -9.72 2.81
N MET A 173 6.21 -10.96 3.30
CA MET A 173 5.34 -11.52 4.34
C MET A 173 5.39 -10.73 5.66
N THR A 174 6.57 -10.22 6.04
CA THR A 174 6.67 -9.38 7.25
C THR A 174 5.98 -8.04 7.02
N LEU A 175 6.17 -7.44 5.85
CA LEU A 175 5.57 -6.15 5.52
C LEU A 175 4.05 -6.24 5.43
N ILE A 176 3.50 -7.29 4.82
CA ILE A 176 2.05 -7.42 4.70
C ILE A 176 1.37 -7.55 6.07
N HIS A 177 1.99 -8.24 7.04
CA HIS A 177 1.47 -8.28 8.41
C HIS A 177 1.43 -6.88 9.05
N GLN A 178 2.43 -6.03 8.78
CA GLN A 178 2.42 -4.64 9.23
C GLN A 178 1.36 -3.82 8.50
N ASN A 179 1.19 -4.02 7.19
CA ASN A 179 0.12 -3.37 6.43
C ASN A 179 -1.26 -3.74 7.00
N MET A 180 -1.51 -5.02 7.29
CA MET A 180 -2.77 -5.48 7.89
C MET A 180 -3.04 -4.82 9.24
N GLN A 181 -2.00 -4.60 10.06
CA GLN A 181 -2.16 -3.86 11.33
C GLN A 181 -2.48 -2.37 11.11
N ASN A 182 -1.93 -1.76 10.07
CA ASN A 182 -2.20 -0.35 9.75
C ASN A 182 -3.61 -0.14 9.21
N VAL A 183 -4.16 -1.09 8.45
CA VAL A 183 -5.46 -0.93 7.78
C VAL A 183 -6.64 -1.42 8.59
N LYS A 184 -6.42 -2.17 9.69
CA LYS A 184 -7.53 -2.76 10.47
C LYS A 184 -8.56 -1.73 10.95
N ASP A 185 -8.10 -0.51 11.26
CA ASP A 185 -8.94 0.59 11.75
C ASP A 185 -9.42 1.52 10.61
N LEU A 186 -9.07 1.18 9.35
CA LEU A 186 -9.40 1.95 8.14
C LEU A 186 -10.40 1.24 7.24
N ILE A 187 -10.76 0.00 7.54
CA ILE A 187 -11.66 -0.83 6.73
C ILE A 187 -12.86 -1.25 7.59
N GLU A 188 -13.98 -1.55 6.94
CA GLU A 188 -15.04 -2.33 7.58
C GLU A 188 -14.71 -3.81 7.43
N PRO A 189 -14.30 -4.51 8.50
CA PRO A 189 -13.77 -5.86 8.33
C PRO A 189 -14.79 -6.82 7.72
N THR A 190 -16.05 -6.70 8.13
CA THR A 190 -17.12 -7.61 7.68
C THR A 190 -17.57 -7.37 6.22
N GLU A 191 -17.19 -6.24 5.63
CA GLU A 191 -17.47 -5.88 4.24
C GLU A 191 -16.18 -5.83 3.40
N SER A 192 -15.11 -6.50 3.85
CA SER A 192 -13.80 -6.48 3.19
C SER A 192 -13.35 -7.88 2.76
N ILE A 193 -12.96 -8.02 1.49
CA ILE A 193 -12.35 -9.23 0.93
C ILE A 193 -10.91 -8.92 0.53
N PHE A 194 -9.94 -9.65 1.09
CA PHE A 194 -8.53 -9.54 0.73
C PHE A 194 -8.08 -10.62 -0.23
N THR A 195 -7.55 -10.24 -1.39
CA THR A 195 -6.96 -11.18 -2.35
C THR A 195 -5.43 -11.21 -2.23
N PHE A 196 -4.84 -12.40 -2.31
CA PHE A 196 -3.38 -12.57 -2.33
C PHE A 196 -2.92 -13.66 -3.31
N ASP A 197 -1.74 -13.47 -3.90
CA ASP A 197 -1.09 -14.50 -4.72
C ASP A 197 -0.42 -15.60 -3.86
N ARG A 198 0.03 -16.67 -4.53
CA ARG A 198 0.71 -17.84 -3.97
C ARG A 198 2.02 -17.58 -3.21
N GLY A 199 2.52 -16.34 -3.23
CA GLY A 199 3.63 -15.87 -2.41
C GLY A 199 3.25 -15.65 -0.95
N PHE A 200 1.96 -15.41 -0.69
CA PHE A 200 1.42 -15.03 0.62
C PHE A 200 0.70 -16.16 1.35
N VAL A 201 0.87 -17.42 0.89
CA VAL A 201 0.29 -18.60 1.55
C VAL A 201 1.04 -18.90 2.84
N ALA A 202 0.67 -18.21 3.92
CA ALA A 202 1.16 -18.44 5.27
C ALA A 202 -0.01 -18.61 6.23
N LEU A 203 0.05 -19.63 7.08
CA LEU A 203 -0.99 -19.92 8.06
C LEU A 203 -1.17 -18.76 9.06
N GLU A 204 -0.08 -18.07 9.42
CA GLU A 204 -0.11 -16.89 10.26
C GLU A 204 -0.89 -15.73 9.61
N LEU A 205 -0.78 -15.55 8.28
CA LEU A 205 -1.56 -14.53 7.56
C LEU A 205 -3.05 -14.88 7.51
N ILE A 206 -3.37 -16.15 7.25
CA ILE A 206 -4.76 -16.65 7.28
C ILE A 206 -5.37 -16.41 8.66
N CYS A 207 -4.68 -16.78 9.73
CA CYS A 207 -5.17 -16.57 11.10
C CYS A 207 -5.34 -15.08 11.41
N ARG A 208 -4.45 -14.21 10.91
CA ARG A 208 -4.58 -12.76 11.07
C ARG A 208 -5.81 -12.20 10.35
N LEU A 209 -6.09 -12.65 9.13
CA LEU A 209 -7.28 -12.21 8.37
C LEU A 209 -8.58 -12.64 9.07
N ILE A 210 -8.58 -13.84 9.64
CA ILE A 210 -9.69 -14.35 10.46
C ILE A 210 -9.81 -13.55 11.76
N SER A 211 -8.70 -13.24 12.45
CA SER A 211 -8.72 -12.53 13.73
C SER A 211 -9.25 -11.11 13.63
N ILE A 212 -9.09 -10.48 12.47
CA ILE A 212 -9.66 -9.16 12.19
C ILE A 212 -11.08 -9.23 11.63
N ASN A 213 -11.68 -10.42 11.48
CA ASN A 213 -13.03 -10.63 10.91
C ASN A 213 -13.18 -10.19 9.44
N THR A 214 -12.15 -10.41 8.62
CA THR A 214 -12.19 -10.14 7.17
C THR A 214 -12.36 -11.42 6.36
N TYR A 215 -12.84 -11.26 5.13
CA TYR A 215 -12.82 -12.32 4.13
C TYR A 215 -11.53 -12.30 3.32
N PHE A 216 -11.16 -13.43 2.74
CA PHE A 216 -9.98 -13.50 1.87
C PHE A 216 -10.11 -14.50 0.73
N VAL A 217 -9.33 -14.31 -0.33
CA VAL A 217 -9.11 -15.28 -1.40
C VAL A 217 -7.61 -15.37 -1.66
N ILE A 218 -7.01 -16.52 -1.32
CA ILE A 218 -5.58 -16.74 -1.46
C ILE A 218 -5.34 -17.83 -2.50
N ARG A 219 -4.55 -17.53 -3.53
CA ARG A 219 -4.11 -18.55 -4.48
C ARG A 219 -3.10 -19.48 -3.86
N LEU A 220 -3.24 -20.77 -4.14
CA LEU A 220 -2.43 -21.82 -3.58
C LEU A 220 -1.44 -22.36 -4.60
N ARG A 221 -0.27 -22.81 -4.10
CA ARG A 221 0.61 -23.63 -4.93
C ARG A 221 0.03 -25.05 -5.03
N LYS A 222 0.41 -25.77 -6.09
CA LYS A 222 0.08 -27.21 -6.26
C LYS A 222 0.51 -28.07 -5.06
N ASN A 223 1.56 -27.65 -4.36
CA ASN A 223 2.13 -28.37 -3.22
C ASN A 223 1.66 -27.86 -1.84
N SER A 224 0.82 -26.83 -1.78
CA SER A 224 0.26 -26.35 -0.52
C SER A 224 -0.77 -27.36 0.01
N TYR A 225 -0.80 -27.62 1.31
CA TYR A 225 -1.82 -28.44 1.99
C TYR A 225 -2.13 -29.79 1.30
N LYS A 226 -1.10 -30.51 0.82
CA LYS A 226 -1.29 -31.74 0.03
C LYS A 226 -2.09 -32.80 0.76
N GLU A 227 -1.82 -32.99 2.04
CA GLU A 227 -2.46 -34.02 2.85
C GLU A 227 -3.94 -33.72 3.04
N GLU A 228 -4.26 -32.45 3.32
CA GLU A 228 -5.63 -31.97 3.48
C GLU A 228 -6.43 -32.00 2.16
N ARG A 229 -5.76 -31.94 1.02
CA ARG A 229 -6.38 -31.96 -0.31
C ARG A 229 -6.62 -33.35 -0.89
N LYS A 230 -6.11 -34.42 -0.26
CA LYS A 230 -6.12 -35.77 -0.85
C LYS A 230 -7.53 -36.27 -1.21
N ASN A 231 -8.52 -35.87 -0.43
CA ASN A 231 -9.89 -36.35 -0.55
C ASN A 231 -10.84 -35.32 -1.19
N ILE A 232 -10.29 -34.27 -1.81
CA ILE A 232 -11.09 -33.26 -2.50
C ILE A 232 -11.30 -33.73 -3.94
N GLU A 233 -12.54 -34.07 -4.25
CA GLU A 233 -12.93 -34.61 -5.56
C GLU A 233 -13.63 -33.56 -6.43
N THR A 234 -14.30 -32.57 -5.81
CA THR A 234 -15.02 -31.51 -6.50
C THR A 234 -14.16 -30.27 -6.67
N ASP A 235 -14.58 -29.40 -7.58
CA ASP A 235 -13.98 -28.12 -7.89
C ASP A 235 -14.31 -27.01 -6.89
N ASP A 236 -15.24 -27.26 -5.96
CA ASP A 236 -15.56 -26.42 -4.81
C ASP A 236 -15.96 -27.29 -3.62
N SER A 237 -15.22 -27.16 -2.51
CA SER A 237 -15.32 -28.05 -1.36
C SER A 237 -14.94 -27.34 -0.06
N PRO A 238 -15.50 -27.76 1.09
CA PRO A 238 -14.94 -27.40 2.39
C PRO A 238 -13.58 -28.09 2.59
N ILE A 239 -12.68 -27.44 3.34
CA ILE A 239 -11.39 -27.98 3.75
C ILE A 239 -11.11 -27.62 5.20
N SER A 240 -10.67 -28.61 5.99
CA SER A 240 -10.14 -28.38 7.33
C SER A 240 -8.62 -28.29 7.29
N ILE A 241 -8.06 -27.23 7.89
CA ILE A 241 -6.62 -27.03 8.06
C ILE A 241 -6.28 -27.12 9.55
N PRO A 242 -5.65 -28.21 10.02
CA PRO A 242 -5.36 -28.38 11.44
C PRO A 242 -4.30 -27.39 11.93
N LEU A 243 -4.52 -26.82 13.12
CA LEU A 243 -3.62 -25.89 13.82
C LEU A 243 -2.79 -26.64 14.87
N THR A 244 -1.99 -27.60 14.41
CA THR A 244 -1.12 -28.36 15.31
C THR A 244 -0.13 -27.46 16.04
N LYS A 245 0.32 -27.87 17.23
CA LYS A 245 1.37 -27.17 18.01
C LYS A 245 2.62 -26.84 17.18
N ASN A 246 2.98 -27.70 16.21
CA ASN A 246 4.13 -27.46 15.33
C ASN A 246 3.89 -26.35 14.30
N ARG A 247 2.64 -26.18 13.82
CA ARG A 247 2.26 -25.09 12.93
C ARG A 247 2.23 -23.75 13.66
N LEU A 248 1.66 -23.72 14.87
CA LEU A 248 1.61 -22.52 15.71
C LEU A 248 3.00 -22.08 16.22
N LYS A 249 3.98 -22.99 16.30
CA LYS A 249 5.36 -22.62 16.67
C LYS A 249 6.04 -21.65 15.69
N ILE A 250 5.59 -21.63 14.43
CA ILE A 250 6.18 -20.81 13.37
C ILE A 250 5.69 -19.35 13.47
N PHE A 251 4.58 -19.12 14.18
CA PHE A 251 3.98 -17.80 14.29
C PHE A 251 4.93 -16.87 15.02
N LYS A 252 5.16 -15.69 14.44
CA LYS A 252 6.00 -14.64 15.02
C LYS A 252 5.21 -13.75 15.95
N ASP A 253 3.93 -13.54 15.65
CA ASP A 253 3.00 -12.78 16.48
C ASP A 253 2.52 -13.63 17.67
N LEU A 254 2.90 -13.21 18.88
CA LEU A 254 2.59 -13.91 20.12
C LEU A 254 1.12 -13.77 20.52
N GLU A 255 0.50 -12.62 20.26
CA GLU A 255 -0.91 -12.39 20.57
C GLU A 255 -1.79 -13.28 19.68
N LEU A 256 -1.48 -13.32 18.38
CA LEU A 256 -2.18 -14.19 17.44
C LEU A 256 -1.99 -15.68 17.80
N LYS A 257 -0.78 -16.05 18.25
CA LYS A 257 -0.51 -17.42 18.66
C LYS A 257 -1.32 -17.82 19.89
N GLU A 258 -1.48 -16.93 20.86
CA GLU A 258 -2.31 -17.15 22.04
C GLU A 258 -3.80 -17.27 21.67
N GLN A 259 -4.29 -16.40 20.79
CA GLN A 259 -5.68 -16.43 20.32
C GLN A 259 -6.08 -17.75 19.65
N PHE A 260 -5.16 -18.39 18.92
CA PHE A 260 -5.41 -19.61 18.18
C PHE A 260 -4.87 -20.89 18.86
N GLN A 261 -4.43 -20.81 20.12
CA GLN A 261 -3.83 -21.97 20.81
C GLN A 261 -4.82 -23.09 21.11
N ASP A 262 -6.09 -22.73 21.32
CA ASP A 262 -7.19 -23.64 21.68
C ASP A 262 -8.09 -23.97 20.47
N VAL A 263 -7.71 -23.50 19.28
CA VAL A 263 -8.41 -23.81 18.03
C VAL A 263 -7.76 -25.02 17.39
N ASP A 264 -8.51 -26.11 17.23
CA ASP A 264 -7.97 -27.36 16.67
C ASP A 264 -7.71 -27.26 15.16
N GLU A 265 -8.62 -26.62 14.42
CA GLU A 265 -8.59 -26.52 12.96
C GLU A 265 -9.28 -25.27 12.42
N LEU A 266 -8.87 -24.84 11.23
CA LEU A 266 -9.55 -23.82 10.44
C LEU A 266 -10.45 -24.48 9.41
N ASN A 267 -11.74 -24.21 9.50
CA ASN A 267 -12.72 -24.62 8.49
C ASN A 267 -12.81 -23.56 7.41
N LEU A 268 -12.33 -23.90 6.22
CA LEU A 268 -12.23 -23.01 5.06
C LEU A 268 -12.91 -23.66 3.86
N ARG A 269 -12.93 -22.94 2.74
CA ARG A 269 -13.41 -23.39 1.44
C ARG A 269 -12.27 -23.34 0.44
N ILE A 270 -12.20 -24.34 -0.41
CA ILE A 270 -11.18 -24.47 -1.45
C ILE A 270 -11.86 -24.80 -2.77
N MET A 271 -11.35 -24.19 -3.83
CA MET A 271 -11.89 -24.38 -5.16
C MET A 271 -10.83 -24.32 -6.24
N THR A 272 -11.18 -24.84 -7.41
CA THR A 272 -10.39 -24.72 -8.62
C THR A 272 -11.11 -23.86 -9.65
N ILE A 273 -10.42 -22.86 -10.19
CA ILE A 273 -10.92 -21.99 -11.25
C ILE A 273 -10.03 -22.10 -12.49
N GLU A 274 -10.63 -21.85 -13.64
CA GLU A 274 -9.93 -21.79 -14.93
C GLU A 274 -9.57 -20.34 -15.21
N LEU A 275 -8.28 -20.04 -15.38
CA LEU A 275 -7.81 -18.71 -15.77
C LEU A 275 -7.21 -18.76 -17.17
N GLU A 276 -7.66 -17.85 -18.02
CA GLU A 276 -7.06 -17.63 -19.33
C GLU A 276 -5.75 -16.85 -19.19
N LYS A 277 -4.68 -17.39 -19.78
CA LYS A 277 -3.37 -16.75 -19.76
C LYS A 277 -2.80 -16.68 -21.16
N GLU A 278 -2.48 -15.47 -21.58
CA GLU A 278 -1.79 -15.27 -22.85
C GLU A 278 -0.30 -15.64 -22.70
N ASN A 279 0.12 -16.64 -23.46
CA ASN A 279 1.51 -17.03 -23.51
C ASN A 279 2.32 -15.97 -24.25
N SER A 280 3.16 -15.24 -23.50
CA SER A 280 3.93 -14.10 -24.00
C SER A 280 4.91 -14.44 -25.14
N LYS A 281 5.19 -15.73 -25.38
CA LYS A 281 6.09 -16.20 -26.45
C LYS A 281 5.34 -16.66 -27.69
N THR A 282 4.13 -17.19 -27.55
CA THR A 282 3.37 -17.80 -28.65
C THR A 282 2.13 -17.00 -29.05
N GLY A 283 1.71 -16.03 -28.22
CA GLY A 283 0.48 -15.26 -28.41
C GLY A 283 -0.80 -16.11 -28.30
N LYS A 284 -0.68 -17.34 -27.78
CA LYS A 284 -1.82 -18.25 -27.59
C LYS A 284 -2.37 -18.12 -26.18
N THR A 285 -3.69 -18.11 -26.07
CA THR A 285 -4.38 -18.26 -24.79
C THR A 285 -4.32 -19.71 -24.34
N GLU A 286 -3.75 -19.94 -23.17
CA GLU A 286 -3.71 -21.22 -22.48
C GLU A 286 -4.59 -21.13 -21.23
N ILE A 287 -5.38 -22.15 -20.96
CA ILE A 287 -6.17 -22.24 -19.73
C ILE A 287 -5.29 -22.84 -18.64
N GLU A 288 -5.04 -22.10 -17.57
CA GLU A 288 -4.34 -22.56 -16.37
C GLU A 288 -5.36 -22.82 -15.27
N ILE A 289 -5.39 -24.04 -14.74
CA ILE A 289 -6.23 -24.38 -13.57
C ILE A 289 -5.51 -23.90 -12.31
N GLU A 290 -6.14 -22.98 -11.59
CA GLU A 290 -5.65 -22.44 -10.33
C GLU A 290 -6.48 -22.93 -9.15
N THR A 291 -5.84 -23.09 -8.00
CA THR A 291 -6.51 -23.47 -6.76
C THR A 291 -6.55 -22.28 -5.81
N LEU A 292 -7.73 -21.94 -5.30
CA LEU A 292 -7.96 -20.83 -4.37
C LEU A 292 -8.43 -21.35 -3.01
N LEU A 293 -8.02 -20.66 -1.94
CA LEU A 293 -8.46 -20.89 -0.55
C LEU A 293 -9.17 -19.65 -0.03
N THR A 294 -10.30 -19.82 0.63
CA THR A 294 -11.11 -18.71 1.15
C THR A 294 -11.84 -19.10 2.44
N ASN A 295 -12.23 -18.11 3.23
CA ASN A 295 -13.22 -18.25 4.31
C ASN A 295 -14.62 -17.74 3.88
N LEU A 296 -14.84 -17.41 2.60
CA LEU A 296 -16.13 -16.98 2.08
C LEU A 296 -17.13 -18.14 2.02
N PRO A 297 -18.27 -18.02 2.70
CA PRO A 297 -19.33 -19.01 2.64
C PRO A 297 -19.95 -19.10 1.23
N PRO A 298 -20.30 -20.29 0.74
CA PRO A 298 -20.95 -20.47 -0.57
C PRO A 298 -22.33 -19.81 -0.68
N GLU A 299 -22.98 -19.53 0.45
CA GLU A 299 -24.27 -18.83 0.50
C GLU A 299 -24.13 -17.31 0.27
N ILE A 300 -22.93 -16.76 0.51
CA ILE A 300 -22.64 -15.33 0.32
C ILE A 300 -22.08 -15.09 -1.08
N ILE A 301 -21.08 -15.85 -1.50
CA ILE A 301 -20.40 -15.69 -2.80
C ILE A 301 -20.26 -17.05 -3.49
N SER A 302 -20.71 -17.13 -4.74
CA SER A 302 -20.60 -18.35 -5.56
C SER A 302 -19.15 -18.66 -5.98
N LYS A 303 -18.92 -19.83 -6.55
CA LYS A 303 -17.59 -20.21 -7.07
C LYS A 303 -17.19 -19.31 -8.24
N GLU A 304 -18.14 -19.02 -9.13
CA GLU A 304 -17.96 -18.17 -10.31
C GLU A 304 -17.58 -16.74 -9.88
N ASP A 305 -18.30 -16.18 -8.90
CA ASP A 305 -18.01 -14.86 -8.36
C ASP A 305 -16.63 -14.78 -7.68
N ILE A 306 -16.14 -15.86 -7.07
CA ILE A 306 -14.77 -15.91 -6.52
C ILE A 306 -13.72 -15.87 -7.63
N GLY A 307 -14.01 -16.46 -8.79
CA GLY A 307 -13.20 -16.29 -10.00
C GLY A 307 -13.06 -14.81 -10.37
N GLU A 308 -14.19 -14.09 -10.44
CA GLU A 308 -14.19 -12.65 -10.74
C GLU A 308 -13.43 -11.82 -9.69
N ILE A 309 -13.60 -12.13 -8.40
CA ILE A 309 -12.84 -11.50 -7.31
C ILE A 309 -11.34 -11.69 -7.53
N TYR A 310 -10.92 -12.92 -7.86
CA TYR A 310 -9.51 -13.22 -8.06
C TYR A 310 -8.95 -12.62 -9.34
N ASP A 311 -9.78 -12.38 -10.36
CA ASP A 311 -9.35 -11.70 -11.59
C ASP A 311 -9.20 -10.19 -11.41
N ALA A 312 -10.01 -9.57 -10.55
CA ALA A 312 -9.88 -8.14 -10.19
C ALA A 312 -8.49 -7.80 -9.61
N ARG A 313 -7.79 -8.82 -9.09
CA ARG A 313 -6.39 -8.79 -8.63
C ARG A 313 -5.38 -8.26 -9.67
N TRP A 314 -5.67 -8.31 -10.97
CA TRP A 314 -4.78 -7.67 -11.94
C TRP A 314 -4.69 -6.13 -11.76
N GLY A 315 -5.63 -5.52 -11.02
CA GLY A 315 -5.65 -4.10 -10.69
C GLY A 315 -4.40 -3.60 -9.95
N ILE A 316 -3.81 -4.40 -9.03
CA ILE A 316 -2.62 -3.93 -8.30
C ILE A 316 -1.41 -3.77 -9.21
N GLU A 317 -1.26 -4.62 -10.24
CA GLU A 317 -0.13 -4.51 -11.16
C GLU A 317 -0.21 -3.20 -11.95
N CYS A 318 -1.41 -2.78 -12.33
CA CYS A 318 -1.65 -1.46 -12.93
C CYS A 318 -1.31 -0.31 -11.98
N THR A 319 -1.65 -0.48 -10.70
CA THR A 319 -1.27 0.45 -9.63
C THR A 319 0.24 0.54 -9.48
N TYR A 320 0.95 -0.59 -9.31
CA TYR A 320 2.41 -0.63 -9.17
C TYR A 320 3.13 -0.15 -10.42
N LYS A 321 2.61 -0.46 -11.60
CA LYS A 321 3.11 0.10 -12.86
C LYS A 321 2.94 1.62 -12.88
N THR A 322 1.83 2.15 -12.39
CA THR A 322 1.63 3.60 -12.21
C THR A 322 2.65 4.17 -11.22
N LEU A 323 2.88 3.51 -10.07
CA LEU A 323 3.88 3.94 -9.09
C LEU A 323 5.30 3.98 -9.69
N LYS A 324 5.70 2.94 -10.41
CA LYS A 324 7.05 2.81 -10.98
C LYS A 324 7.25 3.68 -12.21
N GLN A 325 6.35 3.61 -13.18
CA GLN A 325 6.53 4.24 -14.50
C GLN A 325 6.05 5.68 -14.52
N ARG A 326 4.83 5.93 -14.01
CA ARG A 326 4.29 7.29 -13.98
C ARG A 326 4.97 8.05 -12.85
N LEU A 327 4.89 7.56 -11.62
CA LEU A 327 5.37 8.31 -10.46
C LEU A 327 6.89 8.24 -10.26
N GLN A 328 7.61 7.45 -11.10
CA GLN A 328 9.07 7.47 -11.21
C GLN A 328 9.77 7.32 -9.85
N ILE A 329 9.19 6.51 -8.98
CA ILE A 329 9.70 6.28 -7.62
C ILE A 329 11.17 5.80 -7.60
N GLU A 330 11.60 5.07 -8.63
CA GLU A 330 13.00 4.62 -8.80
C GLU A 330 13.91 5.71 -9.39
N ASN A 331 13.35 6.76 -9.99
CA ASN A 331 14.07 7.82 -10.70
C ASN A 331 14.06 9.17 -9.95
N TYR A 332 13.56 9.22 -8.72
CA TYR A 332 13.45 10.49 -8.00
C TYR A 332 14.81 10.93 -7.46
N THR A 333 15.42 11.90 -8.16
CA THR A 333 16.76 12.41 -7.83
C THR A 333 16.68 13.55 -6.82
N ALA A 334 17.34 13.38 -5.67
CA ALA A 334 17.75 14.49 -4.83
C ALA A 334 19.28 14.64 -4.92
N TYR A 335 19.73 15.43 -5.89
CA TYR A 335 21.13 15.84 -5.96
C TYR A 335 21.38 16.96 -4.94
N ASN A 336 22.09 16.67 -3.83
CA ASN A 336 23.09 17.62 -3.32
C ASN A 336 24.07 17.03 -2.29
N ASN A 337 25.35 17.37 -2.52
CA ASN A 337 26.58 16.94 -1.83
C ASN A 337 26.86 17.70 -0.50
N ARG A 338 25.84 18.05 0.28
CA ARG A 338 26.06 18.66 1.61
C ARG A 338 25.39 17.82 2.69
N ASN A 339 26.12 17.62 3.78
CA ASN A 339 25.94 16.66 4.89
C ASN A 339 24.61 16.74 5.68
N THR A 340 23.54 17.28 5.11
CA THR A 340 22.25 17.55 5.76
C THR A 340 21.03 17.20 4.90
N THR A 341 21.18 16.47 3.80
CA THR A 341 20.06 15.84 3.08
C THR A 341 19.56 14.60 3.85
N ARG A 342 19.13 14.83 5.10
CA ARG A 342 18.78 13.81 6.09
C ARG A 342 17.35 13.28 5.85
N HIS A 343 17.23 11.94 5.82
CA HIS A 343 16.06 11.11 6.17
C HIS A 343 14.75 11.13 5.36
N ILE A 344 14.52 12.02 4.39
CA ILE A 344 13.14 12.22 3.89
C ILE A 344 12.86 11.61 2.52
N LEU A 345 13.84 11.43 1.64
CA LEU A 345 13.53 11.40 0.20
C LEU A 345 13.04 10.08 -0.38
N HIS A 346 12.99 8.96 0.33
CA HIS A 346 12.46 7.71 -0.25
C HIS A 346 11.13 7.30 0.40
N ILE A 347 11.02 7.38 1.73
CA ILE A 347 9.76 7.15 2.45
C ILE A 347 8.78 8.32 2.26
N SER A 348 9.25 9.59 2.24
CA SER A 348 8.38 10.75 1.91
C SER A 348 7.83 10.66 0.51
N ASN A 349 8.59 10.08 -0.40
CA ASN A 349 8.19 9.96 -1.79
C ASN A 349 7.12 8.90 -1.93
N LEU A 350 7.21 7.76 -1.23
CA LEU A 350 6.13 6.78 -1.25
C LEU A 350 4.83 7.41 -0.75
N GLN A 351 4.82 8.02 0.43
CA GLN A 351 3.62 8.60 1.03
C GLN A 351 3.02 9.75 0.20
N HIS A 352 3.87 10.59 -0.39
CA HIS A 352 3.48 11.62 -1.36
C HIS A 352 2.88 11.03 -2.64
N ILE A 353 3.45 9.93 -3.12
CA ILE A 353 2.98 9.19 -4.28
C ILE A 353 1.65 8.47 -3.97
N LEU A 354 1.47 7.93 -2.75
CA LEU A 354 0.20 7.35 -2.28
C LEU A 354 -0.91 8.39 -2.36
N LEU A 355 -0.63 9.57 -1.85
CA LEU A 355 -1.53 10.73 -1.93
C LEU A 355 -1.82 11.12 -3.37
N LEU A 356 -0.80 11.22 -4.23
CA LEU A 356 -1.00 11.57 -5.65
C LEU A 356 -1.82 10.52 -6.40
N GLN A 357 -1.64 9.23 -6.10
CA GLN A 357 -2.47 8.18 -6.69
C GLN A 357 -3.94 8.39 -6.31
N ASN A 358 -4.23 8.66 -5.04
CA ASN A 358 -5.59 8.83 -4.55
C ASN A 358 -6.22 10.13 -5.09
N ILE A 359 -5.49 11.25 -5.11
CA ILE A 359 -5.98 12.56 -5.63
C ILE A 359 -6.25 12.49 -7.14
N LEU A 360 -5.29 11.99 -7.93
CA LEU A 360 -5.37 12.04 -9.41
C LEU A 360 -6.50 11.18 -9.99
N LYS A 361 -7.02 10.24 -9.21
CA LYS A 361 -8.12 9.35 -9.62
C LYS A 361 -9.49 9.98 -9.53
N TYR A 362 -9.72 10.88 -8.56
CA TYR A 362 -11.04 11.45 -8.30
C TYR A 362 -11.18 12.89 -8.80
N ASP A 363 -10.06 13.62 -8.95
CA ASP A 363 -10.07 15.00 -9.46
C ASP A 363 -10.01 15.09 -11.01
N ASN A 364 -10.04 13.95 -11.73
CA ASN A 364 -10.31 13.85 -13.18
C ASN A 364 -11.66 13.19 -13.41
#